data_AF-A0A9E5NUM7-F1
#
_entry.id   AF-A0A9E5NUM7-F1
#
_cell.length_a   1.000
_cell.length_b   1.000
_cell.length_c   1.000
_cell.angle_alpha   90.00
_cell.angle_beta   90.00
_cell.angle_gamma   90.00
#
_symmetry.space_group_name_H-M   'P 1'
#
loop_
_entity.id
_entity.type
_entity.pdbx_description
1 polymer ?
#
loop_
_entity_poly.entity_id
_entity_poly.type
_entity_poly.pdbx_seq_one_letter_code
_entity_poly.pdbx_strand_id
1 'polypeptide(L)'
;MELNNQHINIRGILVPVDWDKSGNVTRVGLMTEDEEEYLLDGEKDSAGLFSLIRRRVQVRGRTKREGNRKIIAVETCEKIG
;
A
#
# COMPACT_ATOMS: atom_id res chain seq x y z
N MET A 1 -17.53 -7.52 4.38
CA MET A 1 -16.16 -8.03 4.30
C MET A 1 -15.40 -7.46 5.48
N GLU A 2 -14.78 -8.31 6.30
CA GLU A 2 -14.20 -7.91 7.59
C GLU A 2 -12.69 -7.72 7.47
N LEU A 3 -12.17 -6.65 8.08
CA LEU A 3 -10.72 -6.46 8.24
C LEU A 3 -10.20 -7.50 9.24
N ASN A 4 -9.00 -8.02 9.01
CA ASN A 4 -8.32 -8.75 10.09
C ASN A 4 -8.04 -7.78 11.25
N ASN A 5 -8.34 -8.18 12.48
CA ASN A 5 -8.08 -7.38 13.68
C ASN A 5 -6.59 -7.27 14.02
N GLN A 6 -5.73 -8.02 13.34
CA GLN A 6 -4.29 -7.94 13.54
C GLN A 6 -3.69 -6.78 12.73
N HIS A 7 -3.07 -5.84 13.45
CA HIS A 7 -2.23 -4.81 12.82
C HIS A 7 -0.93 -5.44 12.33
N ILE A 8 -0.53 -5.08 11.13
CA ILE A 8 0.75 -5.47 10.54
C ILE A 8 1.66 -4.25 10.40
N ASN A 9 2.96 -4.53 10.40
CA ASN A 9 3.99 -3.57 10.06
C ASN A 9 4.91 -4.22 9.02
N ILE A 10 4.90 -3.70 7.81
CA ILE A 10 5.54 -4.34 6.65
C ILE A 10 6.41 -3.34 5.90
N ARG A 11 7.53 -3.82 5.38
CA ARG A 11 8.51 -3.02 4.64
C ARG A 11 8.52 -3.42 3.18
N GLY A 12 8.74 -2.43 2.32
CA GLY A 12 8.81 -2.67 0.89
C GLY A 12 9.05 -1.40 0.10
N ILE A 13 8.91 -1.51 -1.22
CA ILE A 13 8.97 -0.40 -2.15
C ILE A 13 7.56 -0.09 -2.62
N LEU A 14 7.17 1.18 -2.52
CA LEU A 14 5.87 1.63 -2.99
C LEU A 14 5.91 1.80 -4.51
N VAL A 15 5.01 1.15 -5.23
CA VAL A 15 4.98 1.13 -6.70
C VAL A 15 3.60 1.57 -7.22
N PRO A 16 3.52 2.24 -8.38
CA PRO A 16 2.25 2.53 -9.02
C PRO A 16 1.65 1.24 -9.59
N VAL A 17 0.35 1.04 -9.44
CA VAL A 17 -0.36 -0.17 -9.89
C VAL A 17 -1.49 0.15 -10.86
N ASP A 18 -1.98 1.40 -10.84
CA ASP A 18 -3.04 1.84 -11.75
C ASP A 18 -2.86 3.31 -12.12
N TRP A 19 -3.30 3.66 -13.33
CA TRP A 19 -3.19 5.00 -13.90
C TRP A 19 -4.52 5.41 -14.55
N ASP A 20 -4.87 6.68 -14.43
CA ASP A 20 -5.95 7.25 -15.24
C ASP A 20 -5.52 7.47 -16.70
N LYS A 21 -6.47 7.90 -17.54
CA LYS A 21 -6.21 8.18 -18.96
C LYS A 21 -5.23 9.33 -19.21
N SER A 22 -4.99 10.17 -18.19
CA SER A 22 -4.06 11.30 -18.24
C SER A 22 -2.66 10.92 -17.75
N GLY A 23 -2.46 9.67 -17.30
CA GLY A 23 -1.20 9.18 -16.77
C GLY A 23 -0.97 9.50 -15.29
N ASN A 24 -1.99 9.96 -14.56
CA ASN A 24 -1.89 10.13 -13.11
C ASN A 24 -2.05 8.78 -12.42
N VAL A 25 -1.21 8.51 -11.43
CA VAL A 25 -1.31 7.28 -10.63
C VAL A 25 -2.59 7.35 -9.79
N THR A 26 -3.45 6.33 -9.89
CA THR A 26 -4.72 6.25 -9.16
C THR A 26 -4.66 5.22 -8.04
N ARG A 27 -3.73 4.25 -8.11
CA ARG A 27 -3.50 3.25 -7.07
C ARG A 27 -2.03 2.90 -6.94
N VAL A 28 -1.65 2.54 -5.72
CA VAL A 28 -0.30 2.12 -5.38
C VAL A 28 -0.32 0.77 -4.66
N GLY A 29 0.78 0.05 -4.79
CA GLY A 29 1.04 -1.21 -4.13
C GLY A 29 2.36 -1.16 -3.38
N LEU A 30 2.55 -2.11 -2.47
CA LEU A 30 3.78 -2.37 -1.77
C LEU A 30 4.36 -3.68 -2.28
N MET A 31 5.55 -3.62 -2.89
CA MET A 31 6.35 -4.79 -3.22
C MET A 31 7.34 -5.03 -2.08
N THR A 32 7.19 -6.16 -1.41
CA THR A 32 8.00 -6.51 -0.23
C THR A 32 9.29 -7.22 -0.65
N GLU A 33 10.17 -7.47 0.32
CA GLU A 33 11.45 -8.15 0.09
C GLU A 33 11.29 -9.64 -0.20
N ASP A 34 10.22 -10.26 0.29
CA ASP A 34 9.81 -11.64 0.05
C ASP A 34 8.92 -11.79 -1.20
N GLU A 35 9.00 -10.83 -2.12
CA GLU A 35 8.29 -10.81 -3.40
C GLU A 35 6.75 -10.81 -3.30
N GLU A 36 6.21 -10.52 -2.11
CA GLU A 36 4.78 -10.38 -1.90
C GLU A 36 4.30 -8.99 -2.36
N GLU A 37 3.11 -8.96 -2.99
CA GLU A 37 2.48 -7.73 -3.45
C GLU A 37 1.21 -7.44 -2.64
N TYR A 38 1.15 -6.24 -2.09
CA TYR A 38 -0.02 -5.74 -1.39
C TYR A 38 -0.55 -4.51 -2.10
N LEU A 39 -1.85 -4.50 -2.38
CA LEU A 39 -2.54 -3.28 -2.77
C LEU A 39 -2.73 -2.40 -1.53
N LEU A 40 -2.43 -1.12 -1.63
CA LEU A 40 -2.65 -0.19 -0.53
C LEU A 40 -4.00 0.51 -0.71
N ASP A 41 -4.81 0.42 0.33
CA ASP A 41 -6.09 1.11 0.46
C ASP A 41 -5.89 2.19 1.53
N GLY A 42 -5.46 3.37 1.09
CA GLY A 42 -5.45 4.57 1.91
C GLY A 42 -6.70 5.37 1.61
N GLU A 43 -7.46 5.76 2.63
CA GLU A 43 -8.54 6.72 2.43
C GLU A 43 -7.93 8.03 1.89
N LYS A 44 -8.04 8.19 0.55
CA LYS A 44 -7.81 9.42 -0.23
C LYS A 44 -6.57 10.25 0.16
N ASP A 45 -5.40 9.63 0.17
CA ASP A 45 -4.09 10.33 0.29
C ASP A 45 -3.76 10.91 1.68
N SER A 46 -4.56 10.61 2.72
CA SER A 46 -4.24 10.99 4.12
C SER A 46 -2.89 10.45 4.62
N ALA A 47 -2.42 9.34 4.05
CA ALA A 47 -1.13 8.73 4.35
C ALA A 47 0.03 9.18 3.43
N GLY A 48 -0.20 10.16 2.54
CA GLY A 48 0.83 10.73 1.66
C GLY A 48 1.48 9.72 0.70
N LEU A 49 0.75 8.64 0.36
CA LEU A 49 1.30 7.47 -0.35
C LEU A 49 1.90 7.83 -1.71
N PHE A 50 1.22 8.69 -2.47
CA PHE A 50 1.65 9.04 -3.83
C PHE A 50 3.00 9.80 -3.83
N SER A 51 3.29 10.57 -2.77
CA SER A 51 4.58 11.26 -2.62
C SER A 51 5.75 10.31 -2.34
N LEU A 52 5.44 9.07 -1.91
CA LEU A 52 6.41 8.05 -1.54
C LEU A 52 6.58 6.97 -2.63
N ILE A 53 5.98 7.15 -3.81
CA ILE A 53 6.18 6.24 -4.95
C ILE A 53 7.68 6.10 -5.26
N ARG A 54 8.11 4.86 -5.51
CA ARG A 54 9.50 4.41 -5.73
C ARG A 54 10.43 4.62 -4.53
N ARG A 55 9.89 4.85 -3.33
CA ARG A 55 10.66 4.89 -2.09
C ARG A 55 10.50 3.60 -1.31
N ARG A 56 11.53 3.26 -0.53
CA ARG A 56 11.42 2.25 0.51
C ARG A 56 10.63 2.84 1.66
N VAL A 57 9.61 2.12 2.11
CA VAL A 57 8.67 2.58 3.13
C VAL A 57 8.39 1.50 4.15
N GLN A 58 7.96 1.94 5.33
CA GLN A 58 7.33 1.12 6.35
C GLN A 58 5.83 1.45 6.36
N VAL A 59 5.00 0.44 6.12
CA VAL A 59 3.54 0.56 6.12
C VAL A 59 2.98 -0.12 7.35
N ARG A 60 2.19 0.61 8.13
CA ARG A 60 1.36 0.06 9.20
C ARG A 60 -0.09 0.05 8.75
N GLY A 61 -0.79 -1.03 9.03
CA GLY A 61 -2.20 -1.13 8.69
C GLY A 61 -2.80 -2.48 9.03
N ARG A 62 -3.99 -2.73 8.50
CA ARG A 62 -4.72 -4.00 8.67
C ARG A 62 -4.87 -4.68 7.33
N THR A 63 -4.65 -5.99 7.30
CA THR A 63 -4.81 -6.77 6.07
C THR A 63 -6.25 -7.18 5.85
N LYS A 64 -6.70 -7.12 4.60
CA LYS A 64 -7.87 -7.84 4.10
C LYS A 64 -7.53 -8.56 2.81
N ARG A 65 -8.34 -9.56 2.45
CA ARG A 65 -8.25 -10.23 1.16
C ARG A 65 -9.52 -9.96 0.37
N GLU A 66 -9.38 -9.53 -0.88
CA GLU A 66 -10.48 -9.34 -1.82
C GLU A 66 -10.22 -10.22 -3.06
N GLY A 67 -10.90 -11.36 -3.13
CA GLY A 67 -10.59 -12.40 -4.12
C GLY A 67 -9.14 -12.89 -3.97
N ASN A 68 -8.35 -12.77 -5.04
CA ASN A 68 -6.93 -13.14 -5.04
C ASN A 68 -6.01 -12.01 -4.59
N ARG A 69 -6.53 -10.81 -4.29
CA ARG A 69 -5.73 -9.64 -3.94
C ARG A 69 -5.54 -9.53 -2.43
N LYS A 70 -4.30 -9.34 -1.99
CA LYS A 70 -3.97 -8.92 -0.62
C LYS A 70 -4.03 -7.39 -0.57
N ILE A 71 -4.76 -6.86 0.40
CA ILE A 71 -4.94 -5.41 0.57
C ILE A 71 -4.54 -5.02 1.98
N ILE A 72 -3.86 -3.89 2.12
CA ILE A 72 -3.57 -3.26 3.40
C ILE A 72 -4.42 -2.00 3.48
N ALA A 73 -5.35 -1.95 4.43
CA ALA A 73 -5.96 -0.71 4.87
C ALA A 73 -4.91 0.08 5.65
N VAL A 74 -4.37 1.13 5.03
CA VAL A 74 -3.20 1.85 5.54
C VAL A 74 -3.58 2.76 6.69
N GLU A 75 -2.82 2.68 7.78
CA GLU A 75 -2.90 3.59 8.93
C GLU A 75 -1.78 4.61 8.88
N THR A 76 -0.54 4.17 8.63
CA THR A 76 0.61 5.05 8.41
C THR A 76 1.52 4.49 7.32
N CYS A 77 2.21 5.40 6.63
CA CYS A 77 3.25 5.06 5.66
C CYS A 77 4.40 6.06 5.80
N GLU A 78 5.59 5.56 6.10
CA GLU A 78 6.76 6.39 6.38
C GLU A 78 7.92 5.92 5.52
N LYS A 79 8.67 6.87 4.96
CA LYS A 79 9.91 6.56 4.24
C LYS A 79 10.92 5.94 5.20
N ILE A 80 11.57 4.87 4.76
CA ILE A 80 12.74 4.30 5.43
C ILE A 80 13.98 4.78 4.69
N GLY A 81 14.84 5.55 5.37
CA GLY A 81 16.08 6.11 4.82
C GLY A 81 16.10 7.63 4.85
#